data_AF-A0A0R3PV14-F1
#
_entry.id   AF-A0A0R3PV14-F1
#
_cell.length_a   1.000
_cell.length_b   1.000
_cell.length_c   1.000
_cell.angle_alpha   90.00
_cell.angle_beta   90.00
_cell.angle_gamma   90.00
#
_symmetry.space_group_name_H-M   'P 1'
#
loop_
_entity.id
_entity.type
_entity.pdbx_description
1 polymer ?
#
loop_
_entity_poly.entity_id
_entity_poly.type
_entity_poly.pdbx_seq_one_letter_code
_entity_poly.pdbx_strand_id
1 'polypeptide(L)'
;MFLSRMPYSHSNGSNISECSSYVYLGREINVINNLAPELSRRKRAAWEAIKSIDDVVKTIKNAQLRAHIFDSTTLPALTYTSEICWPRKQDERSLSVIERAVERTMLEVSRSTQVKDGIRSSDLRQRSKIKDAVLYAKRSNIRWAGHVMRMNDN
;
A
#
# COMPACT_ATOMS: atom_id res chain seq x y z
N MET A 1 24.23 -11.36 2.02
CA MET A 1 24.99 -10.09 2.11
C MET A 1 25.36 -9.69 0.70
N PHE A 2 24.47 -9.03 -0.03
CA PHE A 2 24.74 -8.57 -1.40
C PHE A 2 23.99 -7.26 -1.60
N LEU A 3 24.76 -6.18 -1.60
CA LEU A 3 24.61 -4.93 -2.35
C LEU A 3 25.69 -3.98 -1.81
N SER A 4 26.96 -4.36 -1.96
CA SER A 4 28.08 -3.42 -1.88
C SER A 4 28.56 -3.16 -3.32
N ARG A 5 28.57 -1.88 -3.69
CA ARG A 5 28.91 -1.30 -5.01
C ARG A 5 27.91 -1.55 -6.13
N MET A 6 27.10 -0.54 -6.43
CA MET A 6 26.64 -0.28 -7.79
C MET A 6 27.69 0.65 -8.45
N PRO A 7 28.52 0.18 -9.40
CA PRO A 7 29.37 1.06 -10.18
C PRO A 7 28.59 1.42 -11.45
N TYR A 8 28.00 2.60 -11.49
CA TYR A 8 27.61 3.19 -12.77
C TYR A 8 28.22 4.58 -12.86
N SER A 9 29.38 4.63 -13.50
CA SER A 9 29.96 5.84 -14.06
C SER A 9 30.06 5.64 -15.57
N HIS A 10 29.12 6.20 -16.32
CA HIS A 10 29.41 6.95 -17.55
C HIS A 10 28.13 7.63 -18.09
N SER A 11 27.95 8.90 -17.73
CA SER A 11 27.24 9.88 -18.55
C SER A 11 28.03 11.19 -18.51
N ASN A 12 28.66 11.55 -19.63
CA ASN A 12 29.21 12.87 -19.97
C ASN A 12 29.95 13.66 -18.86
N GLY A 13 31.02 13.09 -18.28
CA GLY A 13 32.07 13.88 -17.63
C GLY A 13 31.71 14.70 -16.38
N SER A 14 30.54 14.46 -15.78
CA SER A 14 30.08 15.16 -14.57
C SER A 14 30.14 14.22 -13.36
N ASN A 15 30.79 14.62 -12.26
CA ASN A 15 30.81 13.84 -11.02
C ASN A 15 29.38 13.74 -10.46
N ILE A 16 28.79 12.55 -10.50
CA ILE A 16 27.49 12.29 -9.89
C ILE A 16 27.68 12.29 -8.38
N SER A 17 26.95 13.17 -7.68
CA SER A 17 26.99 13.26 -6.22
C SER A 17 26.44 11.99 -5.59
N GLU A 18 27.23 11.37 -4.71
CA GLU A 18 26.80 10.24 -3.90
C GLU A 18 25.70 10.70 -2.92
N CYS A 19 24.50 10.12 -3.03
CA CYS A 19 23.36 10.41 -2.18
C CYS A 19 22.95 9.16 -1.38
N SER A 20 22.71 9.31 -0.08
CA SER A 20 22.31 8.21 0.81
C SER A 20 20.84 7.78 0.65
N SER A 21 20.01 8.64 0.06
CA SER A 21 18.65 8.33 -0.36
C SER A 21 18.27 9.06 -1.65
N TYR A 22 17.40 8.44 -2.45
CA TYR A 22 16.86 8.99 -3.70
C TYR A 22 15.40 8.52 -3.89
N VAL A 23 14.51 9.40 -4.37
CA VAL A 23 13.13 9.02 -4.67
C VAL A 23 12.99 8.66 -6.15
N TYR A 24 12.71 7.39 -6.42
CA TYR A 24 12.45 6.88 -7.76
C TYR A 24 11.03 6.35 -7.85
N LEU A 25 10.26 6.85 -8.83
CA LEU A 25 8.86 6.45 -9.06
C LEU A 25 8.00 6.49 -7.77
N GLY A 26 8.22 7.53 -6.96
CA GLY A 26 7.49 7.73 -5.70
C GLY A 26 7.99 6.90 -4.51
N ARG A 27 8.95 5.97 -4.71
CA ARG A 27 9.59 5.20 -3.64
C ARG A 27 10.95 5.77 -3.28
N GLU A 28 11.19 5.97 -2.00
CA GLU A 28 12.53 6.29 -1.49
C GLU A 28 13.38 5.02 -1.45
N ILE A 29 14.47 5.05 -2.21
CA ILE A 29 15.54 4.07 -2.23
C ILE A 29 16.64 4.63 -1.34
N ASN A 30 17.00 3.89 -0.29
CA ASN A 30 18.10 4.24 0.59
C ASN A 30 19.04 3.03 0.73
N VAL A 31 20.26 3.28 1.22
CA VAL A 31 21.33 2.27 1.34
C VAL A 31 20.89 1.03 2.15
N ILE A 32 19.99 1.22 3.12
CA ILE A 32 19.49 0.15 4.00
C ILE A 32 18.18 -0.49 3.49
N ASN A 33 17.67 -0.04 2.34
CA ASN A 33 16.38 -0.43 1.75
C ASN A 33 15.21 -0.39 2.78
N ASN A 34 15.18 0.64 3.63
CA ASN A 34 14.14 0.86 4.63
C ASN A 34 12.85 1.36 3.96
N LEU A 35 11.75 0.61 4.16
CA LEU A 35 10.43 0.92 3.61
C LEU A 35 9.56 1.79 4.53
N ALA A 36 9.96 2.03 5.77
CA ALA A 36 9.14 2.76 6.76
C ALA A 36 8.73 4.18 6.32
N PRO A 37 9.62 5.01 5.72
CA PRO A 37 9.24 6.33 5.23
C PRO A 37 8.18 6.24 4.12
N GLU A 38 8.32 5.24 3.25
CA GLU A 38 7.40 4.98 2.16
C GLU A 38 6.03 4.52 2.65
N LEU A 39 5.98 3.56 3.58
CA LEU A 39 4.73 3.12 4.20
C LEU A 39 4.03 4.27 4.92
N SER A 40 4.78 5.20 5.52
CA SER A 40 4.22 6.39 6.16
C SER A 40 3.57 7.33 5.16
N ARG A 41 4.22 7.58 4.00
CA ARG A 41 3.65 8.38 2.90
C ARG A 41 2.38 7.73 2.33
N ARG A 42 2.41 6.41 2.06
CA ARG A 42 1.25 5.68 1.55
C ARG A 42 0.09 5.64 2.54
N LYS A 43 0.39 5.45 3.83
CA LYS A 43 -0.62 5.53 4.88
C LYS A 43 -1.31 6.89 4.86
N ARG A 44 -0.55 7.99 4.70
CA ARG A 44 -1.13 9.34 4.60
C ARG A 44 -1.99 9.49 3.34
N ALA A 45 -1.49 9.09 2.18
CA ALA A 45 -2.25 9.15 0.92
C ALA A 45 -3.54 8.32 0.98
N ALA A 46 -3.49 7.13 1.60
CA ALA A 46 -4.67 6.31 1.85
C ALA A 46 -5.67 7.02 2.77
N TRP A 47 -5.22 7.64 3.86
CA TRP A 47 -6.10 8.43 4.72
C TRP A 47 -6.72 9.64 4.02
N GLU A 48 -5.98 10.32 3.16
CA GLU A 48 -6.48 11.43 2.34
C GLU A 48 -7.54 10.94 1.35
N ALA A 49 -7.32 9.81 0.68
CA ALA A 49 -8.28 9.18 -0.22
C ALA A 49 -9.57 8.75 0.50
N ILE A 50 -9.46 8.20 1.71
CA ILE A 50 -10.62 7.85 2.54
C ILE A 50 -11.40 9.10 2.90
N LYS A 51 -10.70 10.15 3.32
CA LYS A 51 -11.32 11.42 3.71
C LYS A 51 -12.04 12.08 2.53
N SER A 52 -11.53 11.97 1.31
CA SER A 52 -12.16 12.55 0.13
C SER A 52 -13.43 11.83 -0.34
N ILE A 53 -13.69 10.61 0.15
CA ILE A 53 -14.90 9.83 -0.18
C ILE A 53 -15.82 9.58 1.01
N ASP A 54 -15.46 10.10 2.20
CA ASP A 54 -16.12 9.77 3.47
C ASP A 54 -17.61 10.13 3.46
N ASP A 55 -17.96 11.28 2.90
CA ASP A 55 -19.32 11.75 2.72
C ASP A 55 -20.13 10.83 1.79
N VAL A 56 -19.57 10.45 0.64
CA VAL A 56 -20.21 9.54 -0.32
C VAL A 56 -20.41 8.16 0.30
N VAL A 57 -19.38 7.61 0.94
CA VAL A 57 -19.38 6.28 1.57
C VAL A 57 -20.46 6.17 2.66
N LYS A 58 -20.69 7.25 3.43
CA LYS A 58 -21.73 7.33 4.47
C LYS A 58 -23.15 7.29 3.92
N THR A 59 -23.38 7.86 2.74
CA THR A 59 -24.72 7.84 2.11
C THR A 59 -25.11 6.46 1.57
N ILE A 60 -24.13 5.60 1.31
CA ILE A 60 -24.34 4.30 0.67
C ILE A 60 -24.68 3.23 1.71
N LYS A 61 -25.92 2.73 1.64
CA LYS A 61 -26.40 1.60 2.46
C LYS A 61 -25.87 0.24 2.01
N ASN A 62 -25.58 0.06 0.72
CA ASN A 62 -25.11 -1.21 0.18
C ASN A 62 -23.63 -1.44 0.53
N ALA A 63 -23.36 -2.43 1.38
CA ALA A 63 -22.01 -2.76 1.84
C ALA A 63 -21.05 -3.20 0.71
N GLN A 64 -21.54 -3.89 -0.33
CA GLN A 64 -20.70 -4.28 -1.47
C GLN A 64 -20.29 -3.09 -2.33
N LEU A 65 -21.22 -2.19 -2.62
CA LEU A 65 -20.91 -0.98 -3.39
C LEU A 65 -19.94 -0.08 -2.62
N ARG A 66 -20.14 0.04 -1.32
CA ARG A 66 -19.23 0.76 -0.42
C ARG A 66 -17.83 0.14 -0.41
N ALA A 67 -17.74 -1.19 -0.35
CA ALA A 67 -16.47 -1.91 -0.44
C ALA A 67 -15.79 -1.67 -1.79
N HIS A 68 -16.56 -1.67 -2.88
CA HIS A 68 -16.02 -1.48 -4.22
C HIS A 68 -15.42 -0.08 -4.43
N ILE A 69 -16.11 0.98 -3.98
CA ILE A 69 -15.59 2.36 -4.03
C ILE A 69 -14.34 2.50 -3.17
N PHE A 70 -14.33 1.85 -2.01
CA PHE A 70 -13.18 1.87 -1.13
C PHE A 70 -11.97 1.14 -1.76
N ASP A 71 -12.22 -0.04 -2.33
CA ASP A 71 -11.24 -0.84 -3.04
C ASP A 71 -10.64 -0.08 -4.23
N SER A 72 -11.44 0.69 -4.97
CA SER A 72 -10.98 1.41 -6.16
C SER A 72 -10.20 2.69 -5.86
N THR A 73 -10.32 3.25 -4.66
CA THR A 73 -9.70 4.52 -4.26
C THR A 73 -8.53 4.32 -3.29
N THR A 74 -8.73 3.51 -2.25
CA THR A 74 -7.79 3.38 -1.13
C THR A 74 -6.76 2.30 -1.37
N LEU A 75 -7.14 1.17 -1.98
CA LEU A 75 -6.17 0.11 -2.26
C LEU A 75 -5.08 0.56 -3.25
N PRO A 76 -5.39 1.28 -4.35
CA PRO A 76 -4.35 1.84 -5.20
C PRO A 76 -3.44 2.79 -4.43
N ALA A 77 -3.97 3.73 -3.64
CA ALA A 77 -3.13 4.65 -2.84
C ALA A 77 -2.21 3.90 -1.86
N LEU A 78 -2.67 2.79 -1.28
CA LEU A 78 -1.91 1.97 -0.34
C LEU A 78 -0.90 1.04 -1.03
N THR A 79 -1.15 0.65 -2.28
CA THR A 79 -0.41 -0.42 -2.98
C THR A 79 0.25 -0.01 -4.29
N TYR A 80 0.17 1.26 -4.68
CA TYR A 80 0.67 1.80 -5.96
C TYR A 80 2.12 1.37 -6.26
N THR A 81 3.02 1.42 -5.28
CA THR A 81 4.43 1.04 -5.46
C THR A 81 4.75 -0.38 -4.95
N SER A 82 3.75 -1.21 -4.67
CA SER A 82 3.91 -2.65 -4.41
C SER A 82 4.28 -3.44 -5.66
N GLU A 83 4.00 -2.89 -6.84
CA GLU A 83 4.37 -3.49 -8.13
C GLU A 83 5.90 -3.66 -8.27
N ILE A 84 6.68 -2.87 -7.52
CA ILE A 84 8.15 -2.81 -7.61
C ILE A 84 8.88 -3.66 -6.56
N CYS A 85 8.21 -4.11 -5.49
CA CYS A 85 8.89 -4.89 -4.44
C CYS A 85 7.98 -5.79 -3.59
N TRP A 86 8.50 -6.98 -3.25
CA TRP A 86 7.91 -7.88 -2.26
C TRP A 86 7.92 -7.24 -0.87
N PRO A 87 6.78 -7.12 -0.17
CA PRO A 87 6.78 -6.65 1.21
C PRO A 87 7.52 -7.67 2.10
N ARG A 88 8.43 -7.21 2.97
CA ARG A 88 9.01 -8.08 4.01
C ARG A 88 7.92 -8.39 5.05
N LYS A 89 8.08 -9.45 5.85
CA LYS A 89 7.12 -9.81 6.92
C LYS A 89 6.76 -8.63 7.85
N GLN A 90 7.70 -7.72 8.11
CA GLN A 90 7.48 -6.52 8.92
C GLN A 90 6.58 -5.48 8.21
N ASP A 91 6.69 -5.39 6.88
CA ASP A 91 5.88 -4.51 6.05
C ASP A 91 4.45 -5.04 5.93
N GLU A 92 4.30 -6.37 5.80
CA GLU A 92 2.99 -7.03 5.81
C GLU A 92 2.24 -6.74 7.11
N ARG A 93 2.91 -6.83 8.27
CA ARG A 93 2.29 -6.51 9.56
C ARG A 93 1.81 -5.05 9.61
N SER A 94 2.61 -4.12 9.08
CA SER A 94 2.26 -2.71 9.04
C SER A 94 1.07 -2.43 8.12
N LEU A 95 1.02 -3.08 6.96
CA LEU A 95 -0.13 -3.04 6.05
C LEU A 95 -1.39 -3.60 6.70
N SER A 96 -1.32 -4.74 7.40
CA SER A 96 -2.48 -5.29 8.11
C SER A 96 -2.99 -4.38 9.24
N VAL A 97 -2.11 -3.60 9.89
CA VAL A 97 -2.53 -2.61 10.90
C VAL A 97 -3.28 -1.45 10.24
N ILE A 98 -2.83 -1.00 9.07
CA ILE A 98 -3.51 0.04 8.28
C ILE A 98 -4.85 -0.48 7.77
N GLU A 99 -4.89 -1.69 7.21
CA GLU A 99 -6.11 -2.36 6.73
C GLU A 99 -7.17 -2.47 7.83
N ARG A 100 -6.80 -2.89 9.05
CA ARG A 100 -7.75 -2.92 10.18
C ARG A 100 -8.26 -1.53 10.56
N ALA A 101 -7.46 -0.49 10.35
CA ALA A 101 -7.89 0.88 10.62
C ALA A 101 -8.89 1.38 9.59
N VAL A 102 -8.59 1.09 8.34
CA VAL A 102 -9.47 1.25 7.18
C VAL A 102 -10.82 0.55 7.38
N GLU A 103 -10.83 -0.73 7.74
CA GLU A 103 -12.05 -1.52 7.94
C GLU A 103 -12.93 -0.94 9.04
N ARG A 104 -12.31 -0.50 10.14
CA ARG A 104 -13.00 0.18 11.23
C ARG A 104 -13.66 1.48 10.78
N THR A 105 -12.97 2.30 10.02
CA THR A 105 -13.52 3.54 9.46
C THR A 105 -14.71 3.25 8.55
N MET A 106 -14.58 2.26 7.66
CA MET A 106 -15.64 1.88 6.72
C MET A 106 -16.90 1.32 7.40
N LEU A 107 -16.74 0.70 8.56
CA LEU A 107 -17.83 0.17 9.37
C LEU A 107 -18.30 1.15 10.45
N GLU A 108 -17.71 2.35 10.52
CA GLU A 108 -17.94 3.35 11.56
C GLU A 108 -17.74 2.80 12.99
N VAL A 109 -16.88 1.79 13.14
CA VAL A 109 -16.55 1.16 14.42
C VAL A 109 -15.29 1.80 14.98
N SER A 110 -15.45 2.56 16.06
CA SER A 110 -14.30 3.07 16.79
C SER A 110 -13.51 1.94 17.47
N ARG A 111 -12.22 2.16 17.78
CA ARG A 111 -11.41 1.15 18.48
C ARG A 111 -11.96 0.82 19.87
N SER A 112 -12.55 1.79 20.56
CA SER A 112 -13.17 1.57 21.87
C SER A 112 -14.46 0.75 21.75
N THR A 113 -15.31 1.05 20.76
CA THR A 113 -16.51 0.27 20.44
C THR A 113 -16.13 -1.17 20.11
N GLN A 114 -15.11 -1.38 19.27
CA GLN A 114 -14.64 -2.72 18.92
C GLN A 114 -14.28 -3.56 20.15
N VAL A 115 -13.55 -2.97 21.11
CA VAL A 115 -13.12 -3.66 22.33
C VAL A 115 -14.30 -3.91 23.27
N LYS A 116 -15.18 -2.92 23.46
CA LYS A 116 -16.37 -3.04 24.31
C LYS A 116 -17.32 -4.13 23.83
N ASP A 117 -17.53 -4.20 22.51
CA ASP A 117 -18.46 -5.14 21.88
C ASP A 117 -17.80 -6.50 21.57
N GLY A 118 -16.52 -6.67 21.90
CA GLY A 118 -15.79 -7.93 21.66
C GLY A 118 -15.63 -8.30 20.18
N ILE A 119 -15.70 -7.33 19.26
CA ILE A 119 -15.69 -7.56 17.81
C ILE A 119 -14.29 -8.00 17.36
N ARG A 120 -14.19 -9.20 16.79
CA ARG A 120 -12.91 -9.76 16.30
C ARG A 120 -12.52 -9.10 14.98
N SER A 121 -11.22 -9.13 14.67
CA SER A 121 -10.74 -8.66 13.36
C SER A 121 -11.30 -9.46 12.19
N SER A 122 -11.64 -10.75 12.41
CA SER A 122 -12.34 -11.58 11.42
C SER A 122 -13.73 -11.04 11.10
N ASP A 123 -14.44 -10.52 12.11
CA ASP A 123 -15.80 -10.01 11.97
C ASP A 123 -15.78 -8.70 11.17
N LEU A 124 -14.77 -7.84 11.42
CA LEU A 124 -14.55 -6.64 10.62
C LEU A 124 -14.31 -6.98 9.15
N ARG A 125 -13.43 -7.94 8.87
CA ARG A 125 -13.15 -8.45 7.52
C ARG A 125 -14.40 -8.97 6.81
N GLN A 126 -15.19 -9.76 7.51
CA GLN A 126 -16.43 -10.33 6.97
C GLN A 126 -17.47 -9.23 6.66
N ARG A 127 -17.58 -8.23 7.53
CA ARG A 127 -18.55 -7.12 7.38
C ARG A 127 -18.12 -6.10 6.33
N SER A 128 -16.82 -5.79 6.26
CA SER A 128 -16.28 -4.75 5.36
C SER A 128 -16.32 -5.19 3.89
N LYS A 129 -16.11 -6.49 3.61
CA LYS A 129 -15.99 -7.06 2.25
C LYS A 129 -14.90 -6.41 1.39
N ILE A 130 -14.00 -5.63 1.99
CA ILE A 130 -12.85 -5.01 1.35
C ILE A 130 -11.85 -6.10 0.96
N LYS A 131 -11.11 -5.93 -0.13
CA LYS A 131 -10.04 -6.86 -0.49
C LYS A 131 -8.86 -6.73 0.46
N ASP A 132 -8.27 -7.87 0.83
CA ASP A 132 -7.04 -7.90 1.63
C ASP A 132 -5.89 -7.18 0.90
N ALA A 133 -5.32 -6.17 1.55
CA ALA A 133 -4.35 -5.26 0.93
C ALA A 133 -3.02 -5.98 0.64
N VAL A 134 -2.64 -6.96 1.46
CA VAL A 134 -1.42 -7.75 1.27
C VAL A 134 -1.58 -8.68 0.07
N LEU A 135 -2.73 -9.36 -0.05
CA LEU A 135 -3.06 -10.18 -1.22
C LEU A 135 -3.14 -9.34 -2.49
N TYR A 136 -3.76 -8.16 -2.42
CA TYR A 136 -3.84 -7.24 -3.56
C TYR A 136 -2.45 -6.80 -4.03
N ALA A 137 -1.58 -6.40 -3.09
CA ALA A 137 -0.20 -6.03 -3.39
C ALA A 137 0.58 -7.17 -4.07
N LYS A 138 0.48 -8.40 -3.55
CA LYS A 138 1.13 -9.58 -4.13
C LYS A 138 0.64 -9.88 -5.55
N ARG A 139 -0.68 -9.82 -5.78
CA ARG A 139 -1.26 -10.02 -7.12
C ARG A 139 -0.83 -8.94 -8.10
N SER A 140 -0.78 -7.69 -7.66
CA SER A 140 -0.35 -6.56 -8.51
C SER A 140 1.11 -6.72 -8.94
N ASN A 141 1.98 -7.20 -8.05
CA ASN A 141 3.37 -7.53 -8.38
C ASN A 141 3.48 -8.60 -9.48
N ILE A 142 2.74 -9.71 -9.35
CA ILE A 142 2.72 -10.79 -10.36
C ILE A 142 2.20 -10.27 -11.70
N ARG A 143 1.13 -9.45 -11.67
CA ARG A 143 0.55 -8.83 -12.87
C ARG A 143 1.58 -7.95 -13.59
N TRP A 144 2.30 -7.12 -12.83
CA TRP A 144 3.37 -6.25 -13.35
C TRP A 144 4.52 -7.06 -13.95
N ALA A 145 5.00 -8.09 -13.25
CA ALA A 145 6.03 -8.99 -13.77
C ALA A 145 5.62 -9.63 -15.10
N GLY A 146 4.37 -10.12 -15.20
CA GLY A 146 3.83 -10.66 -16.44
C GLY A 146 3.70 -9.63 -17.56
N HIS A 147 3.39 -8.36 -17.23
CA HIS A 147 3.39 -7.26 -18.21
C HIS A 147 4.80 -7.02 -18.76
N VAL A 148 5.82 -6.97 -17.90
CA VAL A 148 7.23 -6.82 -18.31
C VAL A 148 7.68 -7.95 -19.21
N MET A 149 7.33 -9.20 -18.89
CA MET A 149 7.70 -10.36 -19.73
C MET A 149 7.13 -10.24 -21.16
N ARG A 150 5.89 -9.73 -21.30
CA ARG A 150 5.25 -9.54 -22.61
C ARG A 150 5.75 -8.31 -23.38
N MET A 151 6.48 -7.39 -22.76
CA MET A 151 7.03 -6.24 -23.47
C MET A 151 8.11 -6.65 -24.49
N ASN A 152 8.71 -7.83 -24.33
CA ASN A 152 9.78 -8.33 -25.19
C ASN A 152 9.26 -9.17 -26.37
N ASP A 153 7.95 -9.41 -26.45
CA ASP A 153 7.29 -10.21 -27.49
C ASP A 153 6.69 -9.34 -28.62
N ASN A 154 6.99 -8.03 -28.64
CA ASN A 154 6.53 -7.04 -29.61
C ASN A 154 7.69 -6.44 -30.41
#